data_AF-A0A960TRE6-F1
#
_entry.id   AF-A0A960TRE6-F1
#
_cell.length_a   1.000
_cell.length_b   1.000
_cell.length_c   1.000
_cell.angle_alpha   90.00
_cell.angle_beta   90.00
_cell.angle_gamma   90.00
#
_symmetry.space_group_name_H-M   'P 1'
#
loop_
_entity.id
_entity.type
_entity.pdbx_description
1 polymer ?
#
loop_
_entity_poly.entity_id
_entity_poly.type
_entity_poly.pdbx_seq_one_letter_code
_entity_poly.pdbx_strand_id
1 'polypeptide(L)'
;MAARDVNGYGRVRWGSKTYFAHRIAYEEQVGPIADGLAVCHRCDNPPCVNPEHLFAADQSINVADMIAKGRQRHAAKLNADQVRSIRNDQRLIRIIAAEYGVDESTVSKIRLRKRWQWVV
;
A
#
# COMPACT_ATOMS: atom_id res chain seq x y z
N MET A 1 -3.40 25.46 16.99
CA MET A 1 -4.16 24.65 16.01
C MET A 1 -3.24 23.60 15.43
N ALA A 2 -3.58 22.31 15.54
CA ALA A 2 -2.83 21.26 14.87
C ALA A 2 -3.25 21.23 13.38
N ALA A 3 -2.33 21.56 12.48
CA ALA A 3 -2.61 21.53 11.04
C ALA A 3 -2.38 20.11 10.49
N ARG A 4 -3.21 19.68 9.55
CA ARG A 4 -3.02 18.44 8.79
C ARG A 4 -2.70 18.76 7.34
N ASP A 5 -1.90 17.93 6.67
CA ASP A 5 -1.71 18.05 5.22
C ASP A 5 -2.81 17.33 4.44
N VAL A 6 -2.72 17.40 3.10
CA VAL A 6 -3.65 16.73 2.17
C VAL A 6 -3.67 15.20 2.30
N ASN A 7 -2.63 14.62 2.91
CA ASN A 7 -2.50 13.19 3.17
C ASN A 7 -2.90 12.82 4.62
N GLY A 8 -3.37 13.80 5.40
CA GLY A 8 -3.85 13.62 6.77
C GLY A 8 -2.77 13.71 7.86
N TYR A 9 -1.49 13.87 7.52
CA TYR A 9 -0.41 13.90 8.51
C TYR A 9 -0.44 15.17 9.34
N GLY A 10 -0.27 15.01 10.66
CA GLY A 10 -0.11 16.14 11.57
C GLY A 10 1.18 16.92 11.29
N ARG A 11 1.08 18.25 11.25
CA ARG A 11 2.20 19.17 11.00
C ARG A 11 2.32 20.22 12.09
N VAL A 12 3.56 20.54 12.45
CA VAL A 12 3.92 21.60 13.40
C VAL A 12 4.81 22.60 12.68
N ARG A 13 4.46 23.88 12.76
CA ARG A 13 5.29 24.97 12.24
C ARG A 13 6.18 25.50 13.34
N TRP A 14 7.49 25.57 13.09
CA TRP A 14 8.46 26.21 13.96
C TRP A 14 9.29 27.18 13.11
N GLY A 15 9.11 28.48 13.35
CA GLY A 15 9.69 29.54 12.52
C GLY A 15 9.21 29.47 11.07
N SER A 16 10.15 29.42 10.12
CA SER A 16 9.88 29.31 8.68
C SER A 16 9.73 27.86 8.19
N LYS A 17 9.97 26.86 9.05
CA LYS A 17 9.94 25.45 8.68
C LYS A 17 8.70 24.77 9.25
N THR A 18 8.26 23.72 8.56
CA THR A 18 7.13 22.89 9.00
C THR A 18 7.56 21.43 9.04
N TYR A 19 7.37 20.81 10.18
CA TYR A 19 7.82 19.47 10.51
C TYR A 19 6.62 18.53 10.66
N PHE A 20 6.86 17.23 10.51
CA PHE A 20 5.85 16.22 10.80
C PHE A 20 5.77 15.96 12.30
N ALA A 21 4.56 16.06 12.85
CA ALA A 21 4.34 15.95 14.30
C ALA A 21 4.78 14.58 14.85
N HIS A 22 4.50 13.51 14.11
CA HIS A 22 4.88 12.15 14.52
C HIS A 22 6.40 11.91 14.51
N ARG A 23 7.16 12.59 13.63
CA ARG A 23 8.62 12.49 13.61
C ARG A 23 9.23 13.16 14.83
N ILE A 24 8.76 14.38 15.15
CA ILE A 24 9.16 15.08 16.37
C ILE A 24 8.85 14.20 17.59
N ALA A 25 7.62 13.68 17.69
CA ALA A 25 7.21 12.85 18.82
C ALA A 25 8.06 11.58 18.97
N TYR A 26 8.46 10.97 17.85
CA TYR A 26 9.36 9.81 17.85
C TYR A 26 10.78 10.20 18.32
N GLU A 27 11.35 11.29 17.80
CA GLU A 27 12.70 11.72 18.18
C GLU A 27 12.81 12.10 19.66
N GLU A 28 11.77 12.73 20.21
CA GLU A 28 11.72 13.13 21.63
C GLU A 28 11.54 11.95 22.60
N GLN A 29 10.82 10.89 22.19
CA GLN A 29 10.43 9.79 23.10
C GLN A 29 11.16 8.47 22.85
N VAL A 30 11.69 8.26 21.63
CA VAL A 30 12.36 7.01 21.22
C VAL A 30 13.82 7.28 20.87
N GLY A 31 14.09 8.36 20.13
CA GLY A 31 15.45 8.78 19.78
C GLY A 31 15.64 9.09 18.28
N PRO A 32 16.88 9.38 17.86
CA PRO A 32 17.17 9.89 16.53
C PRO A 32 16.71 8.93 15.43
N ILE A 33 16.15 9.48 14.36
CA ILE A 33 15.77 8.72 13.18
C ILE A 33 17.02 8.51 12.33
N ALA A 34 17.49 7.27 12.22
CA ALA A 34 18.66 6.95 11.41
C ALA A 34 18.44 7.24 9.91
N ASP A 35 19.54 7.51 9.20
CA ASP A 35 19.50 7.80 7.76
C ASP A 35 18.84 6.66 6.98
N GLY A 36 17.98 7.03 6.02
CA GLY A 36 17.23 6.08 5.22
C GLY A 36 15.98 5.49 5.88
N LEU A 37 15.72 5.80 7.17
CA LEU A 37 14.51 5.37 7.86
C LEU A 37 13.39 6.42 7.80
N ALA A 38 12.17 5.92 7.70
CA ALA A 38 10.94 6.69 7.87
C ALA A 38 10.25 6.27 9.18
N VAL A 39 9.52 7.20 9.81
CA VAL A 39 8.66 6.87 10.95
C VAL A 39 7.28 6.51 10.43
N CYS A 40 6.85 5.28 10.72
CA CYS A 40 5.61 4.68 10.24
C CYS A 40 4.62 4.49 11.40
N HIS A 41 3.32 4.51 11.07
CA HIS A 41 2.24 4.29 12.03
C HIS A 41 1.80 2.82 12.03
N ARG A 42 1.80 2.17 13.20
CA ARG A 42 1.15 0.86 13.39
C ARG A 42 -0.37 0.98 13.28
N CYS A 43 -0.92 2.08 13.81
CA CYS A 43 -2.36 2.34 13.89
C CYS A 43 -3.00 2.91 12.61
N ASP A 44 -2.20 3.19 11.56
CA ASP A 44 -2.67 3.80 10.31
C ASP A 44 -3.49 5.09 10.46
N ASN A 45 -3.24 5.84 11.55
CA ASN A 45 -3.88 7.12 11.85
C ASN A 45 -2.83 8.24 11.74
N PRO A 46 -2.68 8.91 10.58
CA PRO A 46 -1.58 9.86 10.32
C PRO A 46 -1.44 11.05 11.31
N PRO A 47 -2.52 11.54 11.96
CA PRO A 47 -2.42 12.50 13.07
C PRO A 47 -1.85 11.96 14.38
N CYS A 48 -1.73 10.64 14.56
CA CYS A 48 -1.28 10.03 15.81
C CYS A 48 0.20 10.32 16.09
N VAL A 49 0.49 10.64 17.36
CA VAL A 49 1.84 10.94 17.88
C VAL A 49 2.23 10.09 19.09
N ASN A 50 1.42 9.09 19.46
CA ASN A 50 1.77 8.14 20.52
C ASN A 50 2.99 7.32 20.07
N PRO A 51 4.16 7.38 20.76
CA PRO A 51 5.37 6.66 20.35
C PRO A 51 5.17 5.14 20.27
N GLU A 52 4.27 4.56 21.08
CA GLU A 52 3.97 3.11 21.02
C GLU A 52 3.33 2.70 19.70
N HIS A 53 2.68 3.64 19.02
CA HIS A 53 2.08 3.45 17.70
C HIS A 53 3.03 3.79 16.56
N LEU A 54 4.26 4.23 16.85
CA LEU A 54 5.26 4.63 15.88
C LEU A 54 6.41 3.63 15.83
N PHE A 55 7.03 3.50 14.66
CA PHE A 55 8.24 2.70 14.49
C PHE A 55 9.08 3.26 13.34
N ALA A 56 10.41 3.16 13.45
CA ALA A 56 11.29 3.47 12.34
C ALA A 56 11.41 2.25 11.42
N ALA A 57 11.29 2.47 10.12
CA ALA A 57 11.36 1.43 9.10
C ALA A 57 12.05 1.95 7.85
N ASP A 58 12.81 1.09 7.19
CA ASP A 58 13.27 1.39 5.85
C ASP A 58 12.09 1.26 4.85
N GLN A 59 12.35 1.66 3.61
CA GLN A 59 11.34 1.63 2.56
C GLN A 59 10.82 0.20 2.28
N SER A 60 11.66 -0.83 2.40
CA SER A 60 11.26 -2.21 2.13
C SER A 60 10.27 -2.73 3.17
N ILE A 61 10.51 -2.43 4.45
CA ILE A 61 9.63 -2.78 5.57
C ILE A 61 8.31 -2.01 5.48
N ASN A 62 8.36 -0.70 5.18
CA ASN A 62 7.15 0.11 5.02
C ASN A 62 6.27 -0.39 3.85
N VAL A 63 6.89 -0.81 2.74
CA VAL A 63 6.18 -1.41 1.61
C VAL A 63 5.58 -2.76 1.99
N ALA A 64 6.32 -3.62 2.71
CA ALA A 64 5.80 -4.90 3.18
C ALA A 64 4.60 -4.72 4.13
N ASP A 65 4.65 -3.77 5.07
CA ASP A 65 3.53 -3.41 5.96
C ASP A 65 2.31 -2.92 5.16
N MET A 66 2.51 -2.04 4.17
CA MET A 66 1.45 -1.57 3.28
C MET A 66 0.78 -2.74 2.53
N ILE A 67 1.57 -3.69 2.01
CA ILE A 67 1.09 -4.88 1.30
C ILE A 67 0.27 -5.76 2.24
N ALA A 68 0.81 -6.07 3.42
CA ALA A 68 0.15 -6.92 4.43
C ALA A 68 -1.19 -6.32 4.88
N LYS A 69 -1.26 -4.98 5.00
CA LYS A 69 -2.49 -4.24 5.33
C LYS A 69 -3.42 -3.99 4.15
N GLY A 70 -3.06 -4.42 2.94
CA GLY A 70 -3.88 -4.22 1.74
C GLY A 70 -4.04 -2.76 1.30
N ARG A 71 -3.16 -1.85 1.72
CA ARG A 71 -3.25 -0.39 1.42
C ARG A 71 -2.65 0.03 0.08
N GLN A 72 -2.45 -0.94 -0.80
CA GLN A 72 -1.81 -0.77 -2.10
C GLN A 72 -2.81 -0.24 -3.12
N ARG A 73 -2.59 1.00 -3.60
CA ARG A 73 -3.53 1.72 -4.49
C ARG A 73 -3.80 1.05 -5.83
N HIS A 74 -2.87 0.25 -6.35
CA HIS A 74 -2.96 -0.40 -7.66
C HIS A 74 -2.79 -1.91 -7.55
N ALA A 75 -3.45 -2.53 -6.56
CA ALA A 75 -3.53 -3.98 -6.50
C ALA A 75 -4.31 -4.52 -7.71
N ALA A 76 -3.70 -5.43 -8.46
CA ALA A 76 -4.40 -6.16 -9.50
C ALA A 76 -5.55 -6.96 -8.88
N LYS A 77 -6.73 -6.94 -9.53
CA LYS A 77 -7.90 -7.73 -9.10
C LYS A 77 -7.63 -9.24 -9.15
N LEU A 78 -6.71 -9.68 -10.03
CA LEU A 78 -6.33 -11.07 -10.20
C LEU A 78 -4.86 -11.28 -9.81
N ASN A 79 -4.61 -12.34 -9.05
CA ASN A 79 -3.26 -12.82 -8.75
C ASN A 79 -2.77 -13.83 -9.81
N ALA A 80 -1.50 -14.24 -9.70
CA ALA A 80 -0.88 -15.14 -10.68
C ALA A 80 -1.57 -16.52 -10.76
N ASP A 81 -2.04 -17.06 -9.63
CA ASP A 81 -2.73 -18.36 -9.59
C ASP A 81 -4.09 -18.30 -10.26
N GLN A 82 -4.86 -17.24 -10.00
CA GLN A 82 -6.13 -17.00 -10.69
C GLN A 82 -5.93 -16.83 -12.19
N VAL A 83 -4.87 -16.15 -12.62
CA VAL A 83 -4.50 -16.05 -14.04
C VAL A 83 -4.18 -17.42 -14.63
N ARG A 84 -3.44 -18.30 -13.93
CA ARG A 84 -3.19 -19.68 -14.36
C ARG A 84 -4.47 -20.50 -14.47
N SER A 85 -5.38 -20.36 -13.52
CA SER A 85 -6.70 -21.00 -13.57
C SER A 85 -7.50 -20.55 -14.78
N ILE A 86 -7.61 -19.24 -15.01
CA ILE A 86 -8.35 -18.66 -16.15
C ILE A 86 -7.81 -19.13 -17.51
N ARG A 87 -6.49 -19.33 -17.62
CA ARG A 87 -5.85 -19.81 -18.87
C ARG A 87 -6.23 -21.25 -19.21
N ASN A 88 -6.35 -22.11 -18.21
CA ASN A 88 -6.66 -23.53 -18.40
C ASN A 88 -8.16 -23.82 -18.40
N ASP A 89 -8.96 -22.91 -17.86
CA ASP A 89 -10.41 -23.04 -17.86
C ASP A 89 -10.97 -22.99 -19.29
N GLN A 90 -11.77 -23.99 -19.68
CA GLN A 90 -12.41 -24.11 -21.00
C GLN A 90 -13.88 -23.66 -21.01
N ARG A 91 -14.44 -23.23 -19.88
CA ARG A 91 -15.81 -22.72 -19.80
C ARG A 91 -15.98 -21.46 -20.65
N LEU A 92 -17.23 -21.07 -20.87
CA LEU A 92 -17.56 -19.84 -21.58
C LEU A 92 -16.94 -18.62 -20.90
N ILE A 93 -16.35 -17.73 -21.68
CA ILE A 93 -15.66 -16.53 -21.19
C ILE A 93 -16.55 -15.70 -20.26
N ARG A 94 -17.84 -15.54 -20.60
CA ARG A 94 -18.83 -14.83 -19.77
C ARG A 94 -18.99 -15.40 -18.35
N ILE A 95 -18.88 -16.72 -18.19
CA ILE A 95 -19.02 -17.38 -16.88
C ILE A 95 -17.79 -17.09 -16.02
N ILE A 96 -16.60 -17.23 -16.62
CA ILE A 96 -15.33 -16.97 -15.95
C ILE A 96 -15.21 -15.49 -15.57
N ALA A 97 -15.58 -14.60 -16.51
CA ALA A 97 -15.60 -13.16 -16.28
C ALA A 97 -16.47 -12.79 -15.07
N ALA A 98 -17.69 -13.33 -15.00
CA ALA A 98 -18.59 -13.13 -13.86
C ALA A 98 -18.02 -13.68 -12.55
N GLU A 99 -17.47 -14.90 -12.56
CA GLU A 99 -16.90 -15.56 -11.37
C GLU A 99 -15.74 -14.77 -10.75
N TYR A 100 -14.84 -14.25 -11.59
CA TYR A 100 -13.70 -13.44 -11.16
C TYR A 100 -14.00 -11.93 -11.08
N GLY A 101 -15.22 -11.52 -11.46
CA GLY A 101 -15.66 -10.13 -11.52
C GLY A 101 -14.84 -9.25 -12.46
N VAL A 102 -14.37 -9.77 -13.58
CA VAL A 102 -13.60 -9.02 -14.59
C VAL A 102 -14.35 -8.96 -15.91
N ASP A 103 -13.97 -8.05 -16.80
CA ASP A 103 -14.57 -7.99 -18.14
C ASP A 103 -14.20 -9.23 -18.98
N GLU A 104 -15.10 -9.65 -19.87
CA GLU A 104 -14.85 -10.75 -20.82
C GLU A 104 -13.59 -10.52 -21.67
N SER A 105 -13.33 -9.26 -22.04
CA SER A 105 -12.12 -8.88 -22.77
C SER A 105 -10.84 -9.12 -21.97
N THR A 106 -10.90 -9.05 -20.63
CA THR A 106 -9.77 -9.35 -19.74
C THR A 106 -9.47 -10.84 -19.75
N VAL A 107 -10.49 -11.70 -19.63
CA VAL A 107 -10.36 -13.16 -19.73
C VAL A 107 -9.78 -13.56 -21.09
N SER A 108 -10.30 -12.98 -22.19
CA SER A 108 -9.78 -13.20 -23.54
C SER A 108 -8.30 -12.83 -23.65
N LYS A 109 -7.90 -11.64 -23.17
CA LYS A 109 -6.49 -11.19 -23.18
C LYS A 109 -5.59 -12.07 -22.30
N ILE A 110 -6.09 -12.61 -21.19
CA ILE A 110 -5.37 -13.56 -20.33
C ILE A 110 -5.11 -14.88 -21.07
N ARG A 111 -6.13 -15.45 -21.73
CA ARG A 111 -6.01 -16.67 -22.53
C ARG A 111 -5.08 -16.49 -23.73
N LEU A 112 -5.18 -15.37 -24.43
CA LEU A 112 -4.29 -15.00 -25.55
C LEU A 112 -2.88 -14.58 -25.10
N ARG A 113 -2.57 -14.65 -23.80
CA ARG A 113 -1.30 -14.19 -23.19
C ARG A 113 -0.92 -12.74 -23.57
N LYS A 114 -1.91 -11.89 -23.90
CA LYS A 114 -1.72 -10.45 -24.14
C LYS A 114 -1.68 -9.64 -22.84
N ARG A 115 -2.09 -10.23 -21.70
CA ARG A 115 -1.93 -9.69 -20.35
C ARG A 115 -1.30 -10.74 -19.43
N TRP A 116 -0.63 -10.29 -18.35
CA TRP A 116 0.13 -11.16 -17.43
C TRP A 116 1.13 -12.08 -18.16
N GLN A 117 1.87 -11.54 -19.13
CA GLN A 117 2.83 -12.29 -19.96
C GLN A 117 3.89 -13.04 -19.14
N TRP A 118 4.26 -12.50 -17.98
CA TRP A 118 5.25 -13.06 -17.06
C TRP A 118 4.75 -14.26 -16.26
N VAL A 119 3.43 -14.47 -16.16
CA VAL A 119 2.87 -15.70 -15.58
C VAL A 119 3.10 -16.79 -16.63
N VAL A 120 3.80 -17.87 -16.28
CA VAL A 120 4.03 -19.03 -17.15
C VAL A 120 2.86 -20.00 -17.13
#